data_AF-A0A1S3H1E5-F1
#
_entry.id   AF-A0A1S3H1E5-F1
#
_cell.length_a   1.000
_cell.length_b   1.000
_cell.length_c   1.000
_cell.angle_alpha   90.00
_cell.angle_beta   90.00
_cell.angle_gamma   90.00
#
_symmetry.space_group_name_H-M   'P 1'
#
loop_
_entity.id
_entity.type
_entity.pdbx_description
1 polymer ?
#
loop_
_entity_poly.entity_id
_entity_poly.type
_entity_poly.pdbx_seq_one_letter_code
_entity_poly.pdbx_strand_id
1 'polypeptide(L)'
;MLPGSTFEEIQQIPVGLRKRKASITSTHSNTMDQKVVLIFFLGGVTYAEIAALRFLSQQEDGPADYIIATTKLINGKTWLEAIMENVVPEEGNPFLM
;
A
#
# COMPACT_ATOMS: atom_id res chain seq x y z
N MET A 1 21.79 18.93 -11.40
CA MET A 1 20.96 19.15 -10.20
C MET A 1 21.26 18.00 -9.26
N LEU A 2 22.13 18.21 -8.27
CA LEU A 2 22.50 17.18 -7.30
C LEU A 2 21.36 17.07 -6.27
N PRO A 3 20.83 15.86 -5.97
CA PRO A 3 19.80 15.67 -4.95
C PRO A 3 20.29 16.24 -3.62
N GLY A 4 19.51 17.13 -3.01
CA GLY A 4 19.82 17.68 -1.69
C GLY A 4 19.87 16.59 -0.63
N SER A 5 20.54 16.87 0.49
CA SER A 5 20.69 15.94 1.62
C SER A 5 19.33 15.44 2.10
N THR A 6 19.11 14.12 1.99
CA THR A 6 17.96 13.44 2.58
C THR A 6 17.94 13.71 4.08
N PHE A 7 16.83 14.26 4.58
CA PHE A 7 16.62 14.49 6.00
C PHE A 7 15.93 13.27 6.61
N GLU A 8 16.59 12.62 7.56
CA GLU A 8 16.10 11.44 8.27
C GLU A 8 15.91 11.82 9.75
N GLU A 9 14.68 12.12 10.15
CA GLU A 9 14.32 12.44 11.53
C GLU A 9 13.76 11.19 12.21
N ILE A 10 14.50 10.68 13.20
CA ILE A 10 14.10 9.51 13.96
C ILE A 10 13.08 9.95 15.02
N GLN A 11 11.80 9.67 14.77
CA GLN A 11 10.74 9.93 15.75
C GLN A 11 10.98 9.07 17.01
N GLN A 12 11.31 9.71 18.12
CA GLN A 12 11.52 9.02 19.39
C GLN A 12 10.18 8.47 19.92
N ILE A 13 9.95 7.17 19.73
CA ILE A 13 8.78 6.49 20.28
C ILE A 13 8.93 6.43 21.81
N PRO A 14 7.94 6.92 22.59
CA PRO A 14 7.96 6.84 24.05
C PRO A 14 8.18 5.40 24.53
N VAL A 15 9.02 5.23 25.55
CA VAL A 15 9.47 3.93 26.07
C VAL A 15 8.33 2.95 26.41
N GLY A 16 7.12 3.45 26.69
CA GLY A 16 5.93 2.64 26.99
C GLY A 16 5.23 1.99 25.79
N LEU A 17 5.53 2.41 24.55
CA LEU A 17 4.95 1.84 23.31
C LEU A 17 5.92 0.96 22.52
N ARG A 18 7.15 0.77 23.01
CA ARG A 18 8.12 -0.15 22.39
C ARG A 18 7.62 -1.59 22.56
N LYS A 19 6.94 -2.13 21.54
CA LYS A 19 6.60 -3.55 21.47
C LYS A 19 7.90 -4.34 21.60
N ARG A 20 8.04 -5.04 22.74
CA ARG A 20 9.11 -6.01 22.98
C ARG A 20 8.96 -7.14 21.96
N LYS A 21 9.56 -7.01 20.77
CA LYS A 21 9.87 -8.17 19.93
C LYS A 21 11.01 -8.91 20.64
N ALA A 22 10.65 -9.96 21.37
CA ALA A 22 11.61 -10.92 21.89
C ALA A 22 12.33 -11.56 20.70
N SER A 23 13.49 -11.01 20.36
CA SER A 23 14.55 -11.72 19.66
C SER A 23 15.76 -11.64 20.58
N ILE A 24 15.87 -12.66 21.42
CA ILE A 24 17.06 -12.97 22.20
C ILE A 24 18.13 -13.30 21.16
N THR A 25 19.11 -12.42 20.95
CA THR A 25 20.53 -12.72 20.66
C THR A 25 21.27 -11.44 20.25
N SER A 26 22.15 -11.01 21.17
CA SER A 26 23.44 -10.33 21.00
C SER A 26 23.56 -9.01 20.21
N THR A 27 23.91 -7.96 20.97
CA THR A 27 25.14 -7.16 20.82
C THR A 27 25.81 -7.12 19.44
N HIS A 28 25.88 -5.90 18.88
CA HIS A 28 26.73 -5.49 17.75
C HIS A 28 26.46 -6.15 16.40
N SER A 29 25.39 -5.71 15.73
CA SER A 29 25.39 -5.64 14.27
C SER A 29 24.77 -4.32 13.82
N ASN A 30 25.42 -3.73 12.83
CA ASN A 30 25.12 -2.46 12.18
C ASN A 30 23.90 -2.62 11.24
N THR A 31 22.80 -3.20 11.74
CA THR A 31 21.61 -3.46 10.92
C THR A 31 20.73 -2.23 10.99
N MET A 32 20.95 -1.33 10.03
CA MET A 32 20.05 -0.26 9.62
C MET A 32 18.60 -0.61 9.96
N ASP A 33 17.99 0.17 10.85
CA ASP A 33 16.59 0.06 11.25
C ASP A 33 15.74 -0.19 10.00
N GLN A 34 15.12 -1.36 9.89
CA GLN A 34 14.26 -1.70 8.75
C GLN A 34 13.11 -0.68 8.72
N LYS A 35 13.11 0.24 7.75
CA LYS A 35 12.11 1.29 7.67
C LYS A 35 10.76 0.65 7.36
N VAL A 36 9.67 1.12 7.93
CA VAL A 36 8.34 0.59 7.59
C VAL A 36 7.59 1.64 6.79
N VAL A 37 7.11 1.27 5.61
CA VAL A 37 6.37 2.17 4.70
C VAL A 37 4.93 1.70 4.58
N LEU A 38 4.00 2.50 5.06
CA LEU A 38 2.56 2.28 4.88
C LEU A 38 2.10 2.95 3.58
N ILE A 39 1.53 2.16 2.68
CA ILE A 39 0.96 2.62 1.41
C ILE A 39 -0.55 2.43 1.46
N PHE A 40 -1.30 3.54 1.35
CA PHE A 40 -2.76 3.52 1.40
C PHE A 40 -3.37 3.80 0.02
N PHE A 41 -4.05 2.80 -0.55
CA PHE A 41 -4.75 2.91 -1.83
C PHE A 41 -6.23 3.26 -1.61
N LEU A 42 -6.65 4.43 -2.09
CA LEU A 42 -8.07 4.84 -2.12
C LEU A 42 -8.75 4.40 -3.41
N GLY A 43 -9.97 3.88 -3.32
CA GLY A 43 -10.74 3.41 -4.47
C GLY A 43 -10.44 1.97 -4.89
N GLY A 44 -9.39 1.40 -4.31
CA GLY A 44 -9.04 -0.01 -4.40
C GLY A 44 -7.62 -0.24 -4.88
N VAL A 45 -7.11 -1.45 -4.69
CA VAL A 45 -5.80 -1.88 -5.18
C VAL A 45 -5.95 -3.15 -6.02
N THR A 46 -5.19 -3.23 -7.09
CA THR A 46 -5.11 -4.36 -8.00
C THR A 46 -4.05 -5.37 -7.56
N TYR A 47 -4.19 -6.61 -8.03
CA TYR A 47 -3.18 -7.65 -7.80
C TYR A 47 -1.82 -7.31 -8.43
N ALA A 48 -1.80 -6.53 -9.52
CA ALA A 48 -0.58 -6.11 -10.19
C ALA A 48 0.24 -5.13 -9.32
N GLU A 49 -0.42 -4.17 -8.66
CA GLU A 49 0.23 -3.23 -7.74
C GLU A 49 0.77 -3.95 -6.50
N ILE A 50 0.00 -4.88 -5.94
CA ILE A 50 0.47 -5.72 -4.82
C ILE A 50 1.70 -6.54 -5.24
N ALA A 51 1.69 -7.13 -6.43
CA ALA A 51 2.82 -7.90 -6.96
C ALA A 51 4.06 -7.03 -7.18
N ALA A 52 3.89 -5.81 -7.68
CA ALA A 52 4.97 -4.85 -7.86
C ALA A 52 5.63 -4.47 -6.52
N LEU A 53 4.82 -4.19 -5.49
CA LEU A 53 5.33 -3.88 -4.15
C LEU A 53 6.01 -5.09 -3.48
N ARG A 54 5.47 -6.30 -3.69
CA ARG A 54 6.15 -7.53 -3.23
C ARG A 54 7.46 -7.78 -3.95
N PHE A 55 7.53 -7.48 -5.24
CA PHE A 55 8.77 -7.58 -6.02
C PHE A 55 9.80 -6.57 -5.51
N LEU A 56 9.38 -5.32 -5.29
CA LEU A 56 10.23 -4.26 -4.72
C LEU A 56 10.72 -4.60 -3.31
N SER A 57 9.87 -5.23 -2.49
CA SER A 57 10.22 -5.69 -1.14
C SER A 57 11.27 -6.81 -1.11
N GLN A 58 11.47 -7.53 -2.21
CA GLN A 58 12.43 -8.64 -2.31
C GLN A 58 13.79 -8.19 -2.85
N GLN A 59 13.93 -6.94 -3.28
CA GLN A 59 15.19 -6.43 -3.82
C GLN A 59 16.18 -6.18 -2.67
N GLU A 60 17.44 -6.64 -2.81
CA GLU A 60 18.43 -6.65 -1.71
C GLU A 60 18.82 -5.27 -1.17
N ASP A 61 18.61 -4.20 -1.95
CA ASP A 61 18.76 -2.80 -1.53
C ASP A 61 17.46 -2.19 -0.99
N GLY A 62 16.40 -2.98 -0.80
CA GLY A 62 15.10 -2.54 -0.34
C GLY A 62 15.18 -2.01 1.09
N PRO A 63 15.00 -0.69 1.33
CA PRO A 63 15.24 -0.10 2.64
C PRO A 63 14.09 -0.34 3.63
N ALA A 64 13.02 -1.02 3.21
CA ALA A 64 11.77 -0.99 3.95
C ALA A 64 10.82 -2.19 3.81
N ASP A 65 10.15 -2.50 4.92
CA ASP A 65 8.96 -3.35 4.99
C ASP A 65 7.74 -2.56 4.50
N TYR A 66 7.08 -3.05 3.44
CA TYR A 66 5.88 -2.41 2.89
C TYR A 66 4.60 -2.98 3.52
N ILE A 67 3.78 -2.09 4.08
CA ILE A 67 2.42 -2.40 4.53
C ILE A 67 1.45 -1.78 3.54
N ILE A 68 0.60 -2.61 2.93
CA ILE A 68 -0.43 -2.15 1.98
C ILE A 68 -1.77 -2.11 2.71
N ALA A 69 -2.43 -0.96 2.68
CA ALA A 69 -3.79 -0.77 3.13
C ALA A 69 -4.64 -0.24 1.98
N THR A 70 -5.87 -0.72 1.86
CA THR A 70 -6.76 -0.39 0.72
C THR A 70 -8.21 -0.40 1.18
N THR A 71 -9.06 0.35 0.49
CA THR A 71 -10.51 0.30 0.70
C THR A 71 -11.18 -0.92 0.08
N LYS A 72 -10.61 -1.46 -1.02
CA LYS A 72 -11.20 -2.60 -1.76
C LYS A 72 -10.13 -3.31 -2.61
N LEU A 73 -10.20 -4.63 -2.72
CA LEU A 73 -9.44 -5.33 -3.77
C LEU A 73 -10.22 -5.26 -5.08
N ILE A 74 -9.58 -4.75 -6.13
CA ILE A 74 -10.21 -4.55 -7.44
C ILE A 74 -9.51 -5.38 -8.51
N ASN A 75 -10.30 -5.87 -9.45
CA ASN A 75 -9.84 -6.44 -10.71
C ASN A 75 -10.45 -5.65 -11.89
N GLY A 76 -9.96 -5.87 -13.11
CA GLY A 76 -10.41 -5.13 -14.29
C GLY A 76 -11.92 -5.17 -14.52
N LYS A 77 -12.56 -6.31 -14.21
CA LYS A 77 -14.02 -6.46 -14.32
C LYS A 77 -14.77 -5.61 -13.28
N THR A 78 -14.42 -5.74 -12.00
CA THR A 78 -15.06 -4.97 -10.92
C THR A 78 -14.83 -3.46 -11.03
N TRP A 79 -13.72 -3.07 -11.65
CA TRP A 79 -13.43 -1.67 -11.94
C TRP A 79 -14.29 -1.16 -13.10
N LEU A 80 -14.41 -1.94 -14.18
CA LEU A 80 -15.26 -1.61 -15.31
C LEU A 80 -16.73 -1.53 -14.90
N GLU A 81 -17.22 -2.52 -14.15
CA GLU A 81 -18.59 -2.52 -13.59
C GLU A 81 -18.88 -1.31 -12.70
N ALA A 82 -17.88 -0.77 -11.99
CA ALA A 82 -18.05 0.43 -11.17
C ALA A 82 -18.19 1.72 -11.99
N ILE A 83 -17.75 1.71 -13.26
CA ILE A 83 -17.79 2.86 -14.17
C ILE A 83 -18.89 2.70 -15.23
N MET A 84 -19.28 1.46 -15.54
CA MET A 84 -20.35 1.18 -16.49
C MET A 84 -21.68 1.73 -15.99
N GLU A 85 -22.33 2.51 -16.85
CA GLU A 85 -23.68 2.98 -16.62
C GLU A 85 -24.67 1.84 -16.82
N ASN A 86 -25.63 1.70 -15.90
CA ASN A 86 -26.76 0.81 -16.09
C ASN A 86 -27.73 1.48 -17.07
N VAL A 87 -27.54 1.23 -18.36
CA VAL A 87 -28.52 1.63 -19.38
C VAL A 87 -29.78 0.81 -19.13
N VAL A 88 -30.78 1.45 -18.52
CA VAL A 88 -32.13 0.88 -18.45
C VAL A 88 -32.71 0.94 -19.86
N PRO A 89 -33.11 -0.19 -20.47
CA PRO A 89 -33.80 -0.15 -21.74
C PRO A 89 -35.14 0.58 -21.54
N GLU A 90 -35.42 1.59 -22.37
CA GLU A 90 -36.69 2.34 -22.45
C GLU A 90 -37.90 1.47 -22.90
N GLU A 91 -37.90 0.16 -22.66
CA GLU A 91 -39.02 -0.74 -23.01
C GLU A 91 -40.19 -0.70 -22.00
N GLY A 92 -40.47 0.49 -21.46
CA GLY A 92 -41.53 0.71 -20.49
C GLY A 92 -42.06 2.13 -20.43
N ASN A 93 -41.81 2.96 -21.44
CA ASN A 93 -42.28 4.33 -21.49
C ASN A 93 -43.63 4.42 -22.23
N PRO A 94 -44.80 4.44 -21.53
CA PRO A 94 -46.11 4.46 -22.16
C PRO A 94 -46.43 5.78 -22.88
N PHE A 95 -45.51 6.75 -22.86
CA PHE A 95 -45.66 8.07 -23.47
C PHE A 95 -44.93 8.23 -24.82
N LEU A 96 -44.24 7.18 -25.29
CA LEU A 96 -43.63 7.13 -26.64
C LEU A 96 -44.48 6.37 -27.69
N MET A 97 -45.79 6.21 -27.44
CA MET A 97 -46.75 5.72 -28.43
C MET A 97 -47.69 6.82 -28.93
#